data_AF-S3N6C6-F1
#
_entry.id   AF-S3N6C6-F1
#
_cell.length_a   1.000
_cell.length_b   1.000
_cell.length_c   1.000
_cell.angle_alpha   90.00
_cell.angle_beta   90.00
_cell.angle_gamma   90.00
#
_symmetry.space_group_name_H-M   'P 1'
#
loop_
_entity.id
_entity.type
_entity.pdbx_description
1 polymer ?
#
loop_
_entity_poly.entity_id
_entity_poly.type
_entity_poly.pdbx_seq_one_letter_code
_entity_poly.pdbx_strand_id
1 'polypeptide(L)'
;MIQNTSHFSEPANKDFPYSAKGRFGRLSYLAWLFITSVLYSCALLIVMLLGIITYATYGATMTDIGDFLSTALGIITAVLFVVVIISAAVLSIIVSIRRIHDLNKSGWLCLLFLIPIVNIIFGIYMMLAPGTQGENNYGPPRITEQTEKLIGILYCVFLATTFMFYAGFMTFATAFSSQFAELQQHTLIEDSTQSDSTQYQINEEETEHAASQPTV
;
A
#
# COMPACT_ATOMS: atom_id res chain seq x y z
N MET A 1 -47.27 37.11 18.90
CA MET A 1 -46.02 37.04 19.68
C MET A 1 -45.05 36.13 18.93
N ILE A 2 -44.02 36.70 18.33
CA ILE A 2 -42.97 35.97 17.62
C ILE A 2 -41.90 35.62 18.67
N GLN A 3 -41.80 34.35 19.07
CA GLN A 3 -40.66 33.91 19.87
C GLN A 3 -39.49 33.61 18.93
N ASN A 4 -38.61 34.60 18.83
CA ASN A 4 -37.28 34.48 18.27
C ASN A 4 -36.44 33.59 19.20
N THR A 5 -36.31 32.31 18.87
CA THR A 5 -35.33 31.44 19.52
C THR A 5 -33.98 31.69 18.88
N SER A 6 -33.26 32.70 19.38
CA SER A 6 -31.82 32.80 19.18
C SER A 6 -31.18 31.57 19.81
N HIS A 7 -31.03 30.50 19.03
CA HIS A 7 -30.10 29.42 19.31
C HIS A 7 -28.72 30.06 19.46
N PHE A 8 -28.36 30.38 20.70
CA PHE A 8 -26.97 30.55 21.07
C PHE A 8 -26.34 29.16 20.91
N SER A 9 -25.81 28.89 19.72
CA SER A 9 -24.87 27.79 19.53
C SER A 9 -23.70 28.09 20.45
N GLU A 10 -23.69 27.41 21.60
CA GLU A 10 -22.51 27.21 22.42
C GLU A 10 -21.32 26.98 21.48
N PRO A 11 -20.20 27.71 21.63
CA PRO A 11 -19.12 27.66 20.65
C PRO A 11 -18.72 26.20 20.49
N ALA A 12 -18.95 25.67 19.29
CA ALA A 12 -18.72 24.27 18.97
C ALA A 12 -17.33 23.91 19.51
N ASN A 13 -17.30 23.09 20.55
CA ASN A 13 -16.05 22.68 21.19
C ASN A 13 -15.14 22.16 20.08
N LYS A 14 -13.99 22.82 19.90
CA LYS A 14 -13.11 22.60 18.76
C LYS A 14 -12.63 21.15 18.79
N ASP A 15 -13.24 20.30 17.99
CA ASP A 15 -12.89 18.90 17.89
C ASP A 15 -11.58 18.75 17.11
N PHE A 16 -10.64 18.01 17.69
CA PHE A 16 -9.37 17.69 17.07
C PHE A 16 -9.44 16.26 16.52
N PRO A 17 -9.43 16.07 15.19
CA PRO A 17 -9.62 14.76 14.56
C PRO A 17 -8.66 13.67 15.06
N TYR A 18 -7.41 14.04 15.33
CA TYR A 18 -6.36 13.15 15.86
C TYR A 18 -6.31 13.08 17.39
N SER A 19 -7.38 13.46 18.08
CA SER A 19 -7.57 13.17 19.51
C SER A 19 -8.32 11.85 19.68
N ALA A 20 -7.91 11.00 20.62
CA ALA A 20 -8.61 9.74 20.91
C ALA A 20 -9.99 9.94 21.60
N LYS A 21 -10.32 11.17 22.01
CA LYS A 21 -11.58 11.50 22.68
C LYS A 21 -12.69 11.72 21.65
N GLY A 22 -13.91 11.32 22.02
CA GLY A 22 -15.11 11.50 21.21
C GLY A 22 -15.33 10.36 20.21
N ARG A 23 -16.20 10.65 19.23
CA ARG A 23 -16.79 9.66 18.32
C ARG A 23 -16.62 10.08 16.87
N PHE A 24 -16.47 9.10 15.99
CA PHE A 24 -16.59 9.29 14.54
C PHE A 24 -17.68 8.41 13.94
N GLY A 25 -18.60 9.04 13.22
CA GLY A 25 -19.52 8.34 12.34
C GLY A 25 -18.77 7.72 11.15
N ARG A 26 -19.47 6.85 10.41
CA ARG A 26 -18.90 6.08 9.27
C ARG A 26 -18.18 6.94 8.25
N LEU A 27 -18.82 8.03 7.81
CA LEU A 27 -18.28 8.90 6.76
C LEU A 27 -17.08 9.73 7.26
N SER A 28 -17.14 10.26 8.49
CA SER A 28 -15.99 10.94 9.10
C SER A 28 -14.81 9.98 9.26
N TYR A 29 -15.07 8.75 9.71
CA TYR A 29 -14.03 7.73 9.82
C TYR A 29 -13.35 7.45 8.48
N LEU A 30 -14.13 7.23 7.42
CA LEU A 30 -13.62 7.00 6.06
C LEU A 30 -12.86 8.20 5.50
N ALA A 31 -13.36 9.42 5.74
CA ALA A 31 -12.72 10.64 5.28
C ALA A 31 -11.34 10.85 5.92
N TRP A 32 -11.27 10.72 7.25
CA TRP A 32 -10.01 10.89 7.97
C TRP A 32 -9.04 9.75 7.68
N LEU A 33 -9.52 8.52 7.51
CA LEU A 33 -8.69 7.41 7.05
C LEU A 33 -8.10 7.68 5.66
N PHE A 34 -8.88 8.26 4.74
CA PHE A 34 -8.38 8.63 3.42
C PHE A 34 -7.34 9.74 3.47
N ILE A 35 -7.62 10.83 4.19
CA ILE A 35 -6.68 11.96 4.36
C ILE A 35 -5.36 11.46 4.96
N THR A 36 -5.43 10.65 6.02
CA THR A 36 -4.27 10.01 6.62
C THR A 36 -3.54 9.14 5.58
N SER A 37 -4.24 8.30 4.83
CA SER A 37 -3.63 7.43 3.82
C SER A 37 -2.91 8.20 2.71
N VAL A 38 -3.49 9.29 2.20
CA VAL A 38 -2.90 10.13 1.16
C VAL A 38 -1.66 10.85 1.68
N LEU A 39 -1.76 11.45 2.87
CA LEU A 39 -0.62 12.12 3.51
C LEU A 39 0.58 11.19 3.68
N TYR A 40 0.34 9.98 4.20
CA TYR A 40 1.39 9.00 4.42
C TYR A 40 1.89 8.35 3.13
N SER A 41 1.04 8.22 2.10
CA SER A 41 1.49 7.80 0.77
C SER A 41 2.47 8.81 0.17
N CYS A 42 2.17 10.11 0.26
CA CYS A 42 3.10 11.17 -0.16
C CYS A 42 4.41 11.14 0.62
N ALA A 43 4.35 10.96 1.95
CA ALA A 43 5.55 10.83 2.78
C ALA A 43 6.41 9.62 2.39
N LEU A 44 5.77 8.46 2.12
CA LEU A 44 6.47 7.26 1.66
C LEU A 44 7.07 7.43 0.26
N LEU A 45 6.43 8.18 -0.64
CA LEU A 45 7.03 8.51 -1.94
C LEU A 45 8.32 9.32 -1.77
N ILE A 46 8.37 10.27 -0.84
CA ILE A 46 9.59 11.03 -0.54
C ILE A 46 10.68 10.10 0.00
N VAL A 47 10.34 9.22 0.94
CA VAL A 47 11.29 8.22 1.48
C VAL A 47 11.79 7.27 0.39
N MET A 48 10.90 6.82 -0.50
CA MET A 48 11.26 5.99 -1.65
C MET A 48 12.23 6.71 -2.58
N LEU A 49 11.99 7.99 -2.89
CA LEU A 49 12.89 8.80 -3.71
C LEU A 49 14.28 8.94 -3.07
N LEU A 50 14.36 9.13 -1.75
CA LEU A 50 15.64 9.13 -1.03
C LEU A 50 16.37 7.78 -1.11
N GLY A 51 15.63 6.68 -1.04
CA GLY A 51 16.17 5.33 -1.25
C GLY A 51 16.72 5.15 -2.66
N ILE A 52 15.99 5.60 -3.68
CA ILE A 52 16.43 5.57 -5.09
C ILE A 52 17.68 6.41 -5.27
N ILE A 53 17.75 7.61 -4.70
CA ILE A 53 18.94 8.48 -4.78
C ILE A 53 20.15 7.82 -4.11
N THR A 54 19.94 7.19 -2.95
CA THR A 54 21.00 6.46 -2.23
C THR A 54 21.52 5.31 -3.09
N TYR A 55 20.62 4.51 -3.66
CA TYR A 55 20.98 3.41 -4.56
C TYR A 55 21.65 3.91 -5.85
N ALA A 56 21.19 5.01 -6.45
CA ALA A 56 21.82 5.58 -7.63
C ALA A 56 23.25 6.09 -7.36
N THR A 57 23.51 6.55 -6.13
CA THR A 57 24.82 7.08 -5.72
C THR A 57 25.82 5.98 -5.36
N TYR A 58 25.36 4.95 -4.63
CA TYR A 58 26.23 3.94 -4.03
C TYR A 58 25.99 2.52 -4.55
N GLY A 59 24.94 2.28 -5.34
CA GLY A 59 24.42 0.95 -5.68
C GLY A 59 25.41 0.01 -6.36
N ALA A 60 26.41 0.54 -7.07
CA ALA A 60 27.46 -0.28 -7.69
C ALA A 60 28.32 -1.05 -6.66
N THR A 61 28.40 -0.55 -5.42
CA THR A 61 29.16 -1.18 -4.33
C THR A 61 28.26 -1.82 -3.28
N MET A 62 26.93 -1.68 -3.38
CA MET A 62 25.99 -2.24 -2.41
C MET A 62 25.68 -3.69 -2.78
N THR A 63 25.97 -4.61 -1.87
CA THR A 63 25.66 -6.04 -2.06
C THR A 63 24.53 -6.51 -1.15
N ASP A 64 24.33 -5.84 -0.01
CA ASP A 64 23.27 -6.16 0.94
C ASP A 64 22.68 -4.91 1.63
N ILE A 65 21.78 -5.15 2.59
CA ILE A 65 21.13 -4.10 3.39
C ILE A 65 22.12 -3.44 4.36
N GLY A 66 23.15 -4.17 4.81
CA GLY A 66 24.18 -3.64 5.69
C GLY A 66 24.99 -2.54 5.02
N ASP A 67 25.35 -2.74 3.75
CA ASP A 67 26.01 -1.73 2.93
C ASP A 67 25.15 -0.47 2.79
N PHE A 68 23.85 -0.63 2.53
CA PHE A 68 22.92 0.50 2.46
C PHE A 68 22.90 1.29 3.77
N LEU A 69 22.76 0.60 4.91
CA LEU A 69 22.73 1.19 6.25
C LEU A 69 24.10 1.68 6.73
N SER A 70 25.19 1.37 6.04
CA SER A 70 26.52 1.91 6.35
C SER A 70 26.68 3.36 5.88
N THR A 71 25.86 3.79 4.92
CA THR A 71 25.89 5.16 4.39
C THR A 71 25.02 6.10 5.21
N ALA A 72 25.44 7.35 5.37
CA ALA A 72 24.65 8.36 6.08
C ALA A 72 23.26 8.56 5.45
N LEU A 73 23.16 8.58 4.12
CA LEU A 73 21.89 8.71 3.40
C LEU A 73 20.99 7.49 3.59
N GLY A 74 21.55 6.27 3.61
CA GLY A 74 20.79 5.05 3.87
C GLY A 74 20.22 5.00 5.28
N ILE A 75 20.99 5.40 6.30
CA ILE A 75 20.50 5.52 7.68
C ILE A 75 19.35 6.52 7.77
N ILE A 76 19.51 7.72 7.18
CA ILE A 76 18.45 8.75 7.18
C ILE A 76 17.18 8.20 6.53
N THR A 77 17.31 7.54 5.38
CA THR A 77 16.18 6.93 4.67
C THR A 77 15.48 5.89 5.53
N ALA A 78 16.22 4.99 6.17
CA ALA A 78 15.69 3.95 7.03
C ALA A 78 14.98 4.50 8.28
N VAL A 79 15.58 5.49 8.95
CA VAL A 79 14.99 6.14 10.12
C VAL A 79 13.70 6.87 9.74
N LEU A 80 13.71 7.64 8.65
CA LEU A 80 12.51 8.32 8.15
C LEU A 80 11.41 7.31 7.79
N PHE A 81 11.76 6.21 7.13
CA PHE A 81 10.80 5.13 6.85
C PHE A 81 10.12 4.64 8.12
N VAL A 82 10.90 4.29 9.16
CA VAL A 82 10.37 3.80 10.44
C VAL A 82 9.48 4.84 11.12
N VAL A 83 9.91 6.11 11.16
CA VAL A 83 9.12 7.21 11.76
C VAL A 83 7.80 7.42 11.03
N VAL A 84 7.81 7.39 9.69
CA VAL A 84 6.62 7.53 8.86
C VAL A 84 5.65 6.37 9.13
N ILE A 85 6.13 5.14 9.16
CA ILE A 85 5.29 3.95 9.41
C ILE A 85 4.70 3.96 10.83
N ILE A 86 5.52 4.24 11.86
CA ILE A 86 5.04 4.26 13.25
C ILE A 86 4.01 5.36 13.46
N SER A 87 4.28 6.58 12.97
CA SER A 87 3.33 7.68 13.10
C SER A 87 2.03 7.41 12.33
N ALA A 88 2.11 6.80 11.14
CA ALA A 88 0.93 6.37 10.39
C ALA A 88 0.08 5.39 11.20
N ALA A 89 0.72 4.35 11.77
CA ALA A 89 0.03 3.36 12.57
C ALA A 89 -0.67 4.01 13.79
N VAL A 90 0.00 4.92 14.50
CA VAL A 90 -0.58 5.62 15.65
C VAL A 90 -1.80 6.45 15.25
N LEU A 91 -1.69 7.26 14.18
CA LEU A 91 -2.81 8.11 13.75
C LEU A 91 -3.99 7.28 13.22
N SER A 92 -3.73 6.20 12.48
CA SER A 92 -4.77 5.27 12.04
C SER A 92 -5.47 4.61 13.22
N ILE A 93 -4.73 4.17 14.25
CA ILE A 93 -5.31 3.61 15.48
C ILE A 93 -6.20 4.64 16.18
N ILE A 94 -5.77 5.89 16.31
CA ILE A 94 -6.58 6.94 16.94
C ILE A 94 -7.92 7.13 16.22
N VAL A 95 -7.90 7.20 14.89
CA VAL A 95 -9.11 7.34 14.06
C VAL A 95 -10.01 6.11 14.22
N SER A 96 -9.44 4.90 14.28
CA SER A 96 -10.18 3.67 14.55
C SER A 96 -10.78 3.63 15.96
N ILE A 97 -10.06 4.07 17.01
CA ILE A 97 -10.57 4.14 18.39
C ILE A 97 -11.85 4.98 18.44
N ARG A 98 -11.84 6.17 17.80
CA ARG A 98 -13.04 7.04 17.74
C ARG A 98 -14.22 6.37 17.04
N ARG A 99 -13.95 5.54 16.04
CA ARG A 99 -14.98 4.78 15.34
C ARG A 99 -15.54 3.65 16.21
N ILE A 100 -14.69 2.97 16.97
CA ILE A 100 -15.08 1.93 17.93
C ILE A 100 -15.90 2.54 19.08
N HIS A 101 -15.52 3.72 19.55
CA HIS A 101 -16.30 4.49 20.52
C HIS A 101 -17.69 4.86 20.00
N ASP A 102 -17.84 5.13 18.70
CA ASP A 102 -19.16 5.37 18.10
C ASP A 102 -20.06 4.12 18.12
N LEU A 103 -19.47 2.92 18.11
CA LEU A 103 -20.14 1.63 18.32
C LEU A 103 -20.40 1.31 19.81
N ASN A 104 -20.09 2.26 20.71
CA ASN A 104 -20.14 2.09 22.17
C ASN A 104 -19.34 0.87 22.65
N LYS A 105 -18.15 0.67 22.06
CA LYS A 105 -17.21 -0.41 22.36
C LYS A 105 -15.88 0.18 22.84
N SER A 106 -15.09 -0.64 23.52
CA SER A 106 -13.78 -0.24 24.03
C SER A 106 -12.74 -0.11 22.93
N GLY A 107 -11.95 0.97 22.94
CA GLY A 107 -10.86 1.21 21.98
C GLY A 107 -9.79 0.11 21.94
N TRP A 108 -9.71 -0.75 22.97
CA TRP A 108 -8.85 -1.93 22.96
C TRP A 108 -9.13 -2.91 21.81
N LEU A 109 -10.34 -2.87 21.22
CA LEU A 109 -10.63 -3.66 20.02
C LEU A 109 -9.77 -3.27 18.80
N CYS A 110 -9.05 -2.14 18.83
CA CYS A 110 -8.03 -1.83 17.82
C CYS A 110 -6.92 -2.89 17.72
N LEU A 111 -6.66 -3.67 18.79
CA LEU A 111 -5.68 -4.77 18.74
C LEU A 111 -6.08 -5.86 17.73
N LEU A 112 -7.36 -5.96 17.36
CA LEU A 112 -7.82 -6.88 16.32
C LEU A 112 -7.22 -6.57 14.93
N PHE A 113 -6.72 -5.35 14.71
CA PHE A 113 -6.00 -5.01 13.48
C PHE A 113 -4.63 -5.69 13.35
N LEU A 114 -4.06 -6.20 14.45
CA LEU A 114 -2.77 -6.90 14.43
C LEU A 114 -2.90 -8.38 14.02
N ILE A 115 -4.12 -8.91 14.02
CA ILE A 115 -4.38 -10.31 13.67
C ILE A 115 -4.72 -10.38 12.17
N PRO A 116 -3.93 -11.09 11.34
CA PRO A 116 -4.22 -11.26 9.93
C PRO A 116 -5.62 -11.86 9.72
N ILE A 117 -6.28 -11.50 8.61
CA ILE A 117 -7.67 -11.89 8.25
C ILE A 117 -8.72 -11.22 9.15
N VAL A 118 -8.58 -11.30 10.48
CA VAL A 118 -9.49 -10.65 11.44
C VAL A 118 -9.50 -9.14 11.21
N ASN A 119 -8.35 -8.55 10.91
CA ASN A 119 -8.23 -7.13 10.57
C ASN A 119 -9.11 -6.72 9.37
N ILE A 120 -9.25 -7.56 8.35
CA ILE A 120 -10.08 -7.29 7.17
C ILE A 120 -11.56 -7.34 7.54
N ILE A 121 -11.99 -8.41 8.22
CA ILE A 121 -13.38 -8.59 8.63
C ILE A 121 -13.80 -7.46 9.57
N PHE A 122 -12.95 -7.12 10.53
CA PHE A 122 -13.20 -6.03 11.48
C PHE A 122 -13.21 -4.66 10.80
N GLY A 123 -12.33 -4.43 9.82
CA GLY A 123 -12.32 -3.23 8.99
C GLY A 123 -13.65 -3.04 8.25
N ILE A 124 -14.15 -4.09 7.57
CA ILE A 124 -15.45 -4.07 6.89
C ILE A 124 -16.58 -3.80 7.87
N TYR A 125 -16.57 -4.47 9.04
CA TYR A 125 -17.54 -4.22 10.10
C TYR A 125 -17.56 -2.74 10.51
N MET A 126 -16.41 -2.12 10.75
CA MET A 126 -16.34 -0.71 11.11
C MET A 126 -16.83 0.24 10.01
N MET A 127 -16.64 -0.11 8.74
CA MET A 127 -17.14 0.68 7.61
C MET A 127 -18.67 0.64 7.51
N LEU A 128 -19.28 -0.52 7.75
CA LEU A 128 -20.71 -0.75 7.47
C LEU A 128 -21.61 -0.54 8.69
N ALA A 129 -21.17 -0.97 9.87
CA ALA A 129 -22.01 -1.03 11.07
C ALA A 129 -22.56 0.36 11.44
N PRO A 130 -23.86 0.51 11.77
CA PRO A 130 -24.37 1.79 12.26
C PRO A 130 -23.78 2.13 13.63
N GLY A 131 -23.53 3.41 13.87
CA GLY A 131 -23.16 3.93 15.19
C GLY A 131 -24.33 3.92 16.17
N THR A 132 -24.04 4.19 17.44
CA THR A 132 -25.05 4.29 18.50
C THR A 132 -25.91 5.54 18.31
N GLN A 133 -27.24 5.39 18.37
CA GLN A 133 -28.15 6.53 18.33
C GLN A 133 -28.15 7.26 19.68
N GLY A 134 -28.12 8.60 19.66
CA GLY A 134 -28.08 9.40 20.88
C GLY A 134 -26.72 9.38 21.60
N GLU A 135 -26.72 9.77 22.87
CA GLU A 135 -25.54 9.78 23.72
C GLU A 135 -25.06 8.36 24.06
N ASN A 136 -23.76 8.18 24.16
CA ASN A 136 -23.15 6.94 24.63
C ASN A 136 -22.03 7.23 25.65
N ASN A 137 -21.32 6.20 26.11
CA ASN A 137 -20.27 6.32 27.13
C ASN A 137 -19.09 7.23 26.72
N TYR A 138 -19.00 7.60 25.44
CA TYR A 138 -17.95 8.42 24.84
C TYR A 138 -18.45 9.78 24.37
N GLY A 139 -19.69 10.15 24.71
CA GLY A 139 -20.30 11.45 24.46
C GLY A 139 -21.38 11.47 23.37
N PRO A 140 -21.90 12.67 23.04
CA PRO A 140 -22.92 12.84 22.00
C PRO A 140 -22.38 12.53 20.60
N PRO A 141 -23.27 12.21 19.63
CA PRO A 141 -22.86 11.97 18.27
C PRO A 141 -22.28 13.23 17.65
N ARG A 142 -21.12 13.09 16.99
CA ARG A 142 -20.48 14.19 16.27
C ARG A 142 -21.21 14.46 14.96
N ILE A 143 -21.48 15.73 14.67
CA ILE A 143 -22.00 16.15 13.37
C ILE A 143 -20.89 16.00 12.33
N THR A 144 -21.14 15.21 11.29
CA THR A 144 -20.21 15.08 10.16
C THR A 144 -20.39 16.25 9.20
N GLU A 145 -19.32 17.02 8.99
CA GLU A 145 -19.24 18.12 8.03
C GLU A 145 -19.49 17.64 6.59
N GLN A 146 -20.03 18.51 5.74
CA GLN A 146 -20.35 18.15 4.34
C GLN A 146 -19.11 17.71 3.54
N THR A 147 -17.98 18.37 3.77
CA THR A 147 -16.69 18.02 3.15
C THR A 147 -16.23 16.63 3.54
N GLU A 148 -16.34 16.27 4.82
CA GLU A 148 -16.02 14.91 5.28
C GLU A 148 -16.95 13.87 4.64
N LYS A 149 -18.22 14.18 4.41
CA LYS A 149 -19.12 13.25 3.70
C LYS A 149 -18.63 12.99 2.27
N LEU A 150 -18.27 14.04 1.54
CA LEU A 150 -17.73 13.93 0.18
C LEU A 150 -16.45 13.09 0.17
N ILE A 151 -15.50 13.40 1.05
CA ILE A 151 -14.21 12.71 1.13
C ILE A 151 -14.41 11.24 1.52
N GLY A 152 -15.33 10.94 2.44
CA GLY A 152 -15.65 9.56 2.82
C GLY A 152 -16.25 8.74 1.69
N ILE A 153 -17.16 9.34 0.89
CA ILE A 153 -17.74 8.69 -0.30
C ILE A 153 -16.66 8.49 -1.36
N LEU A 154 -15.85 9.52 -1.62
CA LEU A 154 -14.72 9.46 -2.54
C LEU A 154 -13.79 8.30 -2.17
N TYR A 155 -13.51 8.10 -0.88
CA TYR A 155 -12.67 7.00 -0.43
C TYR A 155 -13.29 5.63 -0.71
N CYS A 156 -14.60 5.45 -0.50
CA CYS A 156 -15.27 4.20 -0.87
C CYS A 156 -15.14 3.90 -2.37
N VAL A 157 -15.32 4.92 -3.22
CA VAL A 157 -15.14 4.77 -4.68
C VAL A 157 -13.69 4.41 -5.00
N PHE A 158 -12.72 5.11 -4.38
CA PHE A 158 -11.29 4.84 -4.55
C PHE A 158 -10.92 3.40 -4.14
N LEU A 159 -11.48 2.89 -3.03
CA LEU A 159 -11.25 1.51 -2.60
C LEU A 159 -11.81 0.50 -3.61
N ALA A 160 -13.02 0.74 -4.13
CA ALA A 160 -13.62 -0.12 -5.12
C ALA A 160 -12.83 -0.13 -6.44
N THR A 161 -12.43 1.04 -6.94
CA THR A 161 -11.62 1.13 -8.17
C THR A 161 -10.24 0.52 -8.00
N THR A 162 -9.58 0.74 -6.86
CA THR A 162 -8.28 0.13 -6.55
C THR A 162 -8.37 -1.39 -6.50
N PHE A 163 -9.43 -1.94 -5.90
CA PHE A 163 -9.66 -3.38 -5.85
C PHE A 163 -9.83 -3.98 -7.25
N MET A 164 -10.66 -3.35 -8.10
CA MET A 164 -10.86 -3.79 -9.49
C MET A 164 -9.58 -3.70 -10.32
N PHE A 165 -8.83 -2.61 -10.17
CA PHE A 165 -7.57 -2.41 -10.88
C PHE A 165 -6.52 -3.45 -10.46
N TYR A 166 -6.38 -3.71 -9.16
CA TYR A 166 -5.42 -4.70 -8.66
C TYR A 166 -5.73 -6.11 -9.18
N ALA A 167 -7.00 -6.54 -9.15
CA ALA A 167 -7.40 -7.84 -9.68
C ALA A 167 -7.12 -7.97 -11.19
N GLY A 168 -7.42 -6.90 -11.96
CA GLY A 168 -7.10 -6.84 -13.38
C GLY A 168 -5.60 -6.88 -13.66
N PHE A 169 -4.81 -6.09 -12.92
CA PHE A 169 -3.36 -6.04 -13.05
C PHE A 169 -2.71 -7.39 -12.71
N MET A 170 -3.15 -8.09 -11.67
CA MET A 170 -2.63 -9.43 -11.33
C MET A 170 -2.90 -10.45 -12.44
N THR A 171 -4.09 -10.41 -13.03
CA THR A 171 -4.44 -11.29 -14.16
C THR A 171 -3.60 -10.96 -15.40
N PHE A 172 -3.42 -9.67 -15.69
CA PHE A 172 -2.55 -9.22 -16.77
C PHE A 172 -1.08 -9.61 -16.54
N ALA A 173 -0.55 -9.38 -15.33
CA ALA A 173 0.84 -9.65 -14.98
C ALA A 173 1.17 -11.14 -15.10
N THR A 174 0.26 -12.03 -14.68
CA THR A 174 0.42 -13.47 -14.83
C THR A 174 0.43 -13.90 -16.30
N ALA A 175 -0.54 -13.44 -17.10
CA ALA A 175 -0.58 -13.71 -18.54
C ALA A 175 0.64 -13.14 -19.29
N PHE A 176 1.08 -11.94 -18.92
CA PHE A 176 2.28 -11.32 -19.48
C PHE A 176 3.54 -12.12 -19.12
N SER A 177 3.66 -12.55 -17.86
CA SER A 177 4.80 -13.36 -17.40
C SER A 177 4.89 -14.72 -18.11
N SER A 178 3.75 -15.38 -18.37
CA SER A 178 3.74 -16.64 -19.12
C SER A 178 4.17 -16.46 -20.57
N GLN A 179 3.71 -15.39 -21.22
CA GLN A 179 4.10 -15.10 -22.60
C GLN A 179 5.60 -14.77 -22.71
N PHE A 180 6.14 -14.03 -21.74
CA PHE A 180 7.57 -13.73 -21.71
C PHE A 180 8.42 -15.00 -21.48
N ALA A 181 7.95 -15.92 -20.64
CA ALA A 181 8.62 -17.20 -20.40
C ALA A 181 8.67 -18.08 -21.66
N GLU A 182 7.57 -18.15 -22.43
CA GLU A 182 7.52 -18.88 -23.70
C GLU A 182 8.50 -18.31 -24.74
N LEU A 183 8.57 -16.98 -24.87
CA LEU A 183 9.52 -16.33 -25.78
C LEU A 183 10.97 -16.64 -25.40
N GLN A 184 11.31 -16.57 -24.11
CA GLN A 184 12.65 -16.91 -23.64
C GLN A 184 13.00 -18.37 -23.93
N GLN A 185 12.04 -19.29 -23.77
CA GLN A 185 12.24 -20.70 -24.11
C GLN A 185 12.45 -20.91 -25.62
N HIS A 186 11.69 -20.22 -26.46
CA HIS A 186 11.87 -20.28 -27.92
C HIS A 186 13.26 -19.78 -28.34
N THR A 187 13.71 -18.64 -27.81
CA THR A 187 15.05 -18.11 -28.10
C THR A 187 16.16 -19.05 -27.66
N LEU A 188 16.01 -19.72 -26.50
CA LEU A 188 17.00 -20.71 -26.03
C LEU A 188 17.04 -21.95 -26.92
N ILE A 189 15.89 -22.44 -27.39
CA ILE A 189 15.83 -23.58 -28.31
C ILE A 189 16.47 -23.21 -29.66
N GLU A 190 16.17 -22.02 -30.18
CA GLU A 190 16.74 -21.52 -31.43
C GLU A 190 18.26 -21.38 -31.36
N ASP A 191 18.79 -20.78 -30.28
CA ASP A 191 20.24 -20.64 -30.03
C ASP A 191 20.94 -22.01 -29.89
N SER A 192 20.33 -22.96 -29.17
CA SER A 192 20.86 -24.33 -29.05
C SER A 192 20.87 -25.09 -30.38
N THR A 193 19.82 -24.94 -31.19
CA THR A 193 19.71 -25.60 -32.51
C THR A 193 20.75 -25.02 -33.48
N GLN A 194 21.00 -23.72 -33.39
CA GLN A 194 22.02 -23.04 -34.20
C GLN A 194 23.44 -23.43 -33.77
N SER A 195 23.69 -23.58 -32.48
CA SER A 195 24.95 -24.11 -31.95
C SER A 195 25.22 -25.55 -32.42
N ASP A 196 24.24 -26.45 -32.32
CA ASP A 196 24.37 -27.85 -32.73
C ASP A 196 24.59 -28.01 -34.25
N SER A 197 23.89 -27.22 -35.07
CA SER A 197 24.08 -27.23 -36.53
C SER A 197 25.45 -26.69 -36.94
N THR A 198 25.94 -25.64 -36.28
CA THR A 198 27.29 -25.12 -36.50
C THR A 198 28.35 -26.17 -36.13
N GLN A 199 28.18 -26.85 -35.00
CA GLN A 199 29.10 -27.92 -34.56
C GLN A 199 29.10 -29.12 -35.52
N TYR A 200 27.93 -29.50 -36.04
CA TYR A 200 27.82 -30.58 -37.02
C TYR A 200 28.56 -30.27 -38.32
N GLN A 201 28.43 -29.04 -38.85
CA GLN A 201 29.15 -28.62 -40.06
C GLN A 201 30.68 -28.61 -39.87
N ILE A 202 31.16 -28.16 -38.71
CA ILE A 202 32.61 -28.19 -38.40
C ILE A 202 33.13 -29.64 -38.39
N ASN A 203 32.40 -30.56 -37.77
CA ASN A 203 32.79 -31.96 -37.73
C ASN A 203 32.76 -32.61 -39.14
N GLU A 204 31.80 -32.24 -39.99
CA GLU A 204 31.72 -32.71 -41.38
C GLU A 204 32.92 -32.23 -42.21
N GLU A 205 33.25 -30.92 -42.15
CA GLU A 205 34.43 -30.36 -42.83
C GLU A 205 35.74 -31.00 -42.34
N GLU A 206 35.88 -31.25 -41.04
CA GLU A 206 37.07 -31.90 -40.48
C GLU A 206 37.20 -33.36 -40.95
N THR A 207 36.07 -34.07 -41.09
CA THR A 207 36.04 -35.46 -41.59
C THR A 207 36.36 -35.53 -43.09
N GLU A 208 35.84 -34.59 -43.89
CA GLU A 208 36.11 -34.51 -45.32
C GLU A 208 37.56 -34.06 -45.60
N HIS A 209 38.10 -33.16 -44.76
CA HIS A 209 39.52 -32.79 -44.80
C HIS A 209 40.43 -33.98 -44.41
N ALA A 210 40.06 -34.78 -43.41
CA ALA A 210 40.82 -35.97 -43.03
C ALA A 210 40.77 -37.07 -44.12
N ALA A 211 39.65 -37.22 -44.82
CA ALA A 211 39.48 -38.20 -45.89
C ALA A 211 40.21 -37.81 -47.21
N SER A 212 40.48 -36.53 -47.42
CA SER A 212 41.17 -36.00 -48.62
C SER A 212 42.69 -35.94 -48.50
N GLN A 213 43.27 -36.20 -47.32
CA GLN A 213 44.72 -36.35 -47.17
C GLN A 213 45.20 -37.71 -47.72
N PRO A 214 46.19 -37.74 -48.62
CA PRO A 214 46.70 -38.98 -49.17
C PRO A 214 47.40 -39.80 -48.08
N THR A 215 47.01 -41.07 -47.96
CA THR A 215 47.71 -42.05 -47.12
C THR A 215 49.10 -42.27 -47.73
N VAL A 216 50.13 -41.90 -46.95
CA VAL A 216 51.56 -42.12 -47.28
C VAL A 216 51.86 -43.61 -47.43
#